data_AF-A0A561SHF2-F1
#
_entry.id   AF-A0A561SHF2-F1
#
_cell.length_a   1.000
_cell.length_b   1.000
_cell.length_c   1.000
_cell.angle_alpha   90.00
_cell.angle_beta   90.00
_cell.angle_gamma   90.00
#
_symmetry.space_group_name_H-M   'P 1'
#
loop_
_entity.id
_entity.type
_entity.pdbx_description
1 polymer ?
#
loop_
_entity_poly.entity_id
_entity_poly.type
_entity_poly.pdbx_seq_one_letter_code
_entity_poly.pdbx_strand_id
1 'polypeptide(L)'
;MSSGDHPGRRSVDTITVTCSIDSRAHEVPDAELAAAARRSDGHYQALCGHMVAAAPMVEPDGQPCLLCTAILERTEATRRSARQRILG
;
A
#
# COMPACT_ATOMS: atom_id res chain seq x y z
N MET A 1 -11.28 5.83 -30.84
CA MET A 1 -9.90 5.75 -30.32
C MET A 1 -9.52 7.10 -29.74
N SER A 2 -9.54 7.26 -28.42
CA SER A 2 -8.87 8.34 -27.65
C SER A 2 -9.21 8.15 -26.18
N SER A 3 -8.49 7.29 -25.47
CA SER A 3 -8.47 7.30 -24.01
C SER A 3 -7.29 8.18 -23.61
N GLY A 4 -7.59 9.40 -23.19
CA GLY A 4 -6.61 10.36 -22.71
C GLY A 4 -5.95 9.83 -21.44
N ASP A 5 -4.66 9.51 -21.54
CA ASP A 5 -3.77 9.29 -20.41
C ASP A 5 -3.58 10.63 -19.70
N HIS A 6 -4.41 10.90 -18.70
CA HIS A 6 -4.13 11.95 -17.74
C HIS A 6 -3.12 11.38 -16.73
N PRO A 7 -1.94 11.98 -16.53
CA PRO A 7 -1.04 11.63 -15.45
C PRO A 7 -1.57 12.22 -14.13
N GLY A 8 -2.85 11.96 -13.83
CA GLY A 8 -3.42 12.12 -12.52
C GLY A 8 -2.79 11.06 -11.65
N ARG A 9 -1.81 11.48 -10.83
CA ARG A 9 -1.09 10.69 -9.83
C ARG A 9 -1.95 9.53 -9.33
N ARG A 10 -1.78 8.34 -9.92
CA ARG A 10 -2.61 7.17 -9.62
C ARG A 10 -2.52 6.93 -8.12
N SER A 11 -3.66 6.89 -7.45
CA SER A 11 -3.67 6.44 -6.06
C SER A 11 -3.08 5.05 -6.01
N VAL A 12 -2.03 4.88 -5.22
CA VAL A 12 -1.44 3.56 -4.97
C VAL A 12 -2.48 2.78 -4.18
N ASP A 13 -3.04 1.74 -4.81
CA ASP A 13 -3.83 0.75 -4.10
C ASP A 13 -2.88 -0.10 -3.28
N THR A 14 -3.30 -0.46 -2.07
CA THR A 14 -2.47 -1.20 -1.13
C THR A 14 -3.22 -2.39 -0.56
N ILE A 15 -2.45 -3.43 -0.26
CA ILE A 15 -2.91 -4.63 0.42
C ILE A 15 -2.20 -4.71 1.76
N THR A 16 -2.97 -4.95 2.80
CA THR A 16 -2.44 -5.16 4.15
C THR A 16 -1.78 -6.54 4.23
N VAL A 17 -0.52 -6.58 4.68
CA VAL A 17 0.27 -7.80 4.86
C VAL A 17 0.93 -7.80 6.24
N THR A 18 0.71 -8.86 7.02
CA THR A 18 1.36 -9.03 8.33
C THR A 18 2.80 -9.51 8.15
N CYS A 19 3.74 -8.86 8.83
CA CYS A 19 5.13 -9.27 8.84
C CYS A 19 5.40 -10.27 9.97
N SER A 20 5.99 -11.41 9.65
CA SER A 20 6.36 -12.45 10.63
C SER A 20 7.48 -12.04 11.58
N ILE A 21 8.25 -10.99 11.23
CA ILE A 21 9.41 -10.54 12.01
C ILE A 21 9.01 -9.53 13.10
N ASP A 22 8.13 -8.58 12.78
CA ASP A 22 7.73 -7.50 13.71
C ASP A 22 6.28 -7.62 14.19
N SER A 23 5.53 -8.61 13.69
CA SER A 23 4.13 -8.89 14.01
C SER A 23 3.18 -7.70 13.74
N ARG A 24 3.57 -6.78 12.85
CA ARG A 24 2.73 -5.65 12.42
C ARG A 24 2.14 -5.88 11.04
N ALA A 25 0.95 -5.34 10.85
CA ALA A 25 0.28 -5.27 9.55
C ALA A 25 0.75 -4.03 8.79
N HIS A 26 1.35 -4.24 7.63
CA HIS A 26 1.92 -3.19 6.78
C HIS A 26 1.16 -3.08 5.46
N GLU A 27 1.13 -1.87 4.92
CA GLU A 27 0.48 -1.58 3.64
C GLU A 27 1.49 -1.76 2.51
N VAL A 28 1.26 -2.76 1.66
CA VAL A 28 2.12 -3.07 0.52
C VAL A 28 1.43 -2.58 -0.76
N PRO A 29 2.10 -1.79 -1.61
CA PRO A 29 1.56 -1.40 -2.91
C PRO A 29 1.21 -2.60 -3.80
N ASP A 30 0.07 -2.57 -4.47
CA ASP A 30 -0.32 -3.59 -5.46
C ASP A 30 0.75 -3.80 -6.54
N ALA A 31 1.41 -2.71 -6.95
CA ALA A 31 2.51 -2.75 -7.91
C ALA A 31 3.71 -3.53 -7.39
N GLU A 32 4.01 -3.44 -6.09
CA GLU A 32 5.08 -4.22 -5.47
C GLU A 32 4.70 -5.70 -5.40
N LEU A 33 3.46 -6.04 -5.07
CA LEU A 33 2.98 -7.44 -5.10
C LEU A 33 3.09 -8.04 -6.51
N ALA A 34 2.67 -7.29 -7.52
CA ALA A 34 2.79 -7.72 -8.92
C ALA A 34 4.24 -7.88 -9.38
N ALA A 35 5.16 -7.02 -8.91
CA ALA A 35 6.58 -7.12 -9.22
C ALA A 35 7.25 -8.29 -8.47
N ALA A 36 6.95 -8.45 -7.19
CA ALA A 36 7.50 -9.49 -6.31
C ALA A 36 7.10 -10.91 -6.74
N ALA A 37 5.96 -11.06 -7.44
CA ALA A 37 5.57 -12.33 -8.07
C ALA A 37 6.67 -12.92 -8.99
N ARG A 38 7.58 -12.10 -9.52
CA ARG A 38 8.72 -12.53 -10.34
C ARG A 38 9.97 -12.90 -9.54
N ARG A 39 10.09 -12.43 -8.28
CA ARG A 39 11.24 -12.67 -7.40
C ARG A 39 11.10 -13.96 -6.59
N SER A 40 9.86 -14.34 -6.24
CA SER A 40 9.54 -15.55 -5.48
C SER A 40 10.28 -15.69 -4.13
N ASP A 41 10.73 -14.57 -3.55
CA ASP A 41 11.45 -14.50 -2.28
C ASP A 41 10.53 -14.34 -1.07
N GLY A 42 9.23 -14.06 -1.28
CA GLY A 42 8.23 -13.88 -0.22
C GLY A 42 8.38 -12.57 0.56
N HIS A 43 9.17 -11.63 0.04
CA HIS A 43 9.42 -10.34 0.67
C HIS A 43 8.77 -9.21 -0.14
N TYR A 44 8.18 -8.25 0.56
CA TYR A 44 7.48 -7.12 -0.06
C TYR A 44 7.89 -5.80 0.58
N GLN A 45 8.16 -4.79 -0.24
CA GLN A 45 8.39 -3.45 0.28
C GLN A 45 7.07 -2.75 0.63
N ALA A 46 6.88 -2.45 1.91
CA ALA A 46 5.73 -1.68 2.39
C ALA A 46 5.89 -0.16 2.14
N LEU A 47 4.79 0.58 2.24
CA LEU A 47 4.78 2.04 2.15
C LEU A 47 5.72 2.73 3.14
N CYS A 48 5.86 2.17 4.35
CA CYS A 48 6.77 2.71 5.37
C CYS A 48 8.25 2.43 5.08
N GLY A 49 8.56 1.70 4.00
CA GLY A 49 9.91 1.26 3.63
C GLY A 49 10.34 -0.06 4.28
N HIS A 50 9.52 -0.64 5.16
CA HIS A 50 9.80 -1.93 5.78
C HIS A 50 9.75 -3.06 4.74
N MET A 51 10.71 -3.99 4.81
CA MET A 51 10.70 -5.21 4.01
C MET A 51 9.93 -6.28 4.76
N VAL A 52 8.68 -6.48 4.35
CA VAL A 52 7.73 -7.40 4.98
C VAL A 52 8.07 -8.82 4.56
N ALA A 53 8.42 -9.67 5.53
CA ALA A 53 8.41 -11.12 5.36
C ALA A 53 7.00 -11.63 5.68
N ALA A 54 6.22 -12.00 4.65
CA ALA A 54 4.81 -12.31 4.84
C ALA A 54 4.58 -13.44 5.84
N ALA A 55 3.74 -13.18 6.83
CA ALA A 55 3.32 -14.17 7.81
C ALA A 55 2.45 -15.27 7.17
N PRO A 56 2.44 -16.49 7.71
CA PRO A 56 1.52 -17.54 7.30
C PRO A 56 0.06 -17.08 7.43
N MET A 57 -0.81 -17.50 6.51
CA MET A 57 -2.25 -17.17 6.55
C MET A 57 -3.01 -17.73 7.75
N VAL A 58 -2.38 -18.63 8.52
CA VAL A 58 -2.94 -19.20 9.75
C VAL A 58 -2.64 -18.35 10.98
N GLU A 59 -1.69 -17.42 10.89
CA GLU A 59 -1.41 -16.47 11.96
C GLU A 59 -2.48 -15.37 11.99
N PRO A 60 -2.82 -14.85 13.17
CA PRO A 60 -3.70 -13.70 13.27
C PRO A 60 -3.06 -12.46 12.65
N ASP A 61 -3.90 -11.55 12.17
CA ASP A 61 -3.43 -10.26 11.66
C ASP A 61 -2.68 -9.47 12.72
N GLY A 62 -1.57 -8.85 12.30
CA GLY A 62 -0.77 -7.98 13.14
C GLY A 62 -1.48 -6.65 13.43
N GLN A 63 -1.00 -5.93 14.46
CA GLN A 63 -1.46 -4.57 14.68
C GLN A 63 -1.00 -3.65 13.53
N PRO A 64 -1.82 -2.69 13.08
CA PRO A 64 -1.44 -1.77 12.02
C PRO A 64 -0.13 -1.05 12.29
N CYS A 65 0.72 -0.96 11.27
CA CYS A 65 1.92 -0.15 11.31
C CYS A 65 1.54 1.33 11.31
N LEU A 66 1.88 2.04 12.39
CA LEU A 66 1.52 3.45 12.57
C LEU A 66 2.06 4.36 11.45
N LEU A 67 3.22 4.03 10.88
CA LEU A 67 3.79 4.77 9.75
C LEU A 67 2.98 4.55 8.46
N CYS A 68 2.58 3.30 8.18
CA CYS A 68 1.71 2.98 7.05
C CYS A 68 0.36 3.70 7.18
N THR A 69 -0.25 3.66 8.37
CA THR A 69 -1.50 4.38 8.66
C THR A 69 -1.36 5.88 8.40
N ALA A 70 -0.31 6.52 8.92
CA ALA A 70 -0.08 7.95 8.71
C ALA A 70 0.11 8.33 7.22
N ILE A 71 0.80 7.47 6.45
CA ILE A 71 0.98 7.68 5.00
C ILE A 71 -0.35 7.56 4.25
N LEU A 72 -1.18 6.56 4.59
CA LEU A 72 -2.49 6.38 3.98
C LEU A 72 -3.42 7.57 4.27
N GLU A 73 -3.55 7.96 5.53
CA GLU A 73 -4.40 9.09 5.95
C GLU A 73 -4.02 10.38 5.22
N ARG A 74 -2.71 10.66 5.10
CA ARG A 74 -2.21 11.83 4.35
C ARG A 74 -2.57 11.76 2.87
N THR A 75 -2.47 10.58 2.27
CA THR A 75 -2.80 10.35 0.86
C THR A 75 -4.30 10.53 0.61
N GLU A 76 -5.15 10.04 1.50
CA GLU A 76 -6.60 10.22 1.46
C GLU A 76 -7.05 11.66 1.68
N ALA A 77 -6.45 12.36 2.65
CA ALA A 77 -6.71 13.77 2.88
C ALA A 77 -6.42 14.60 1.61
N THR A 78 -5.28 14.34 0.97
CA THR A 78 -4.90 14.98 -0.29
C THR A 78 -5.92 14.69 -1.40
N ARG A 79 -6.40 13.45 -1.51
CA ARG A 79 -7.44 13.05 -2.47
C ARG A 79 -8.76 13.80 -2.25
N ARG A 80 -9.22 13.89 -1.00
CA ARG A 80 -10.45 14.62 -0.66
C ARG A 80 -10.36 16.10 -1.03
N SER A 81 -9.26 16.76 -0.69
CA SER A 81 -9.04 18.17 -1.04
C SER A 81 -8.90 18.40 -2.55
N ALA A 82 -8.37 17.44 -3.31
CA ALA A 82 -8.35 17.52 -4.78
C ALA A 82 -9.76 17.41 -5.36
N ARG A 83 -10.57 16.44 -4.90
CA ARG A 83 -11.96 16.27 -5.35
C ARG A 83 -12.81 17.52 -5.10
N GLN A 84 -12.68 18.14 -3.92
CA GLN A 84 -13.41 19.36 -3.57
C GLN A 84 -13.13 20.53 -4.52
N ARG A 85 -11.91 20.62 -5.07
CA ARG A 85 -11.50 21.68 -6.01
C ARG A 85 -12.00 21.47 -7.44
N ILE A 86 -12.43 20.26 -7.80
CA ILE A 86 -12.94 19.96 -9.15
C ILE A 86 -14.45 20.20 -9.22
N LEU A 87 -15.14 20.11 -8.08
CA LEU A 87 -16.60 20.20 -7.96
C LEU A 87 -17.12 21.62 -7.63
N GLY A 88 -16.24 22.56 -7.34
CA GLY A 88 -16.57 23.96 -7.03
C GLY A 88 -15.99 24.91 -8.07
#